data_AF-A0A1A8CJ34-F1
#
_entry.id   AF-A0A1A8CJ34-F1
#
_cell.length_a   1.000
_cell.length_b   1.000
_cell.length_c   1.000
_cell.angle_alpha   90.00
_cell.angle_beta   90.00
_cell.angle_gamma   90.00
#
_symmetry.space_group_name_H-M   'P 1'
#
loop_
_entity.id
_entity.type
_entity.pdbx_description
1 polymer ?
#
loop_
_entity_poly.entity_id
_entity_poly.type
_entity_poly.pdbx_seq_one_letter_code
_entity_poly.pdbx_strand_id
1 'polypeptide(L)'
;MAIVSGSCARVNGSRNGPSLPVLPSGSVGPSQPMIAVWEWQDDQGYWRPYSGQVSAYIERCVSRRGPRGGGGAGSTSICLGQSDPSLSPYLIDIPSLKQFRQDTGTTRSVRRSLFAQSSGLGSGVYWEWVNDEGGWTPYETRTSILLEHSYQARQGTADLGPHGYNYIVDLTSLAQVNKSTGFRRQDCIICMDQLSSPSSYETSPSSEDGVQSVLPDTVGKFITCGHTLHMLCMLAMYNNGTKDGSLQCPSCKTIYGEKTGTQPKGKMEIYSIAQSLPGHPDCGTIQIIYSVPPGVQGPEHPNPGQLYTCRGFPRFCFLPDNDKGRKVLELLK
;
A
#
# COMPACT_ATOMS: atom_id res chain seq x y z
N MET A 1 3.24 -5.45 2.04
CA MET A 1 2.27 -5.52 0.92
C MET A 1 1.52 -6.84 1.02
N ALA A 2 0.28 -6.93 0.53
CA ALA A 2 -0.48 -8.19 0.49
C ALA A 2 -0.73 -8.59 -0.97
N ILE A 3 -0.25 -9.75 -1.40
CA ILE A 3 -0.33 -10.20 -2.80
C ILE A 3 -1.11 -11.50 -2.91
N VAL A 4 -1.75 -11.67 -4.06
CA VAL A 4 -2.39 -12.91 -4.51
C VAL A 4 -1.33 -13.76 -5.19
N SER A 5 -0.93 -14.85 -4.54
CA SER A 5 -0.07 -15.85 -5.16
C SER A 5 -0.94 -16.95 -5.77
N GLY A 6 -0.85 -17.12 -7.10
CA GLY A 6 -1.62 -18.12 -7.84
C GLY A 6 -0.81 -18.73 -8.98
N SER A 7 -0.45 -20.00 -8.84
CA SER A 7 -0.02 -20.84 -9.95
C SER A 7 -1.24 -21.51 -10.56
N CYS A 8 -1.74 -20.98 -11.68
CA CYS A 8 -2.66 -21.72 -12.54
C CYS A 8 -2.09 -21.83 -13.97
N ALA A 9 -1.97 -23.06 -14.45
CA ALA A 9 -1.63 -23.35 -15.84
C ALA A 9 -2.72 -22.79 -16.76
N ARG A 10 -2.31 -21.99 -17.75
CA ARG A 10 -3.20 -21.50 -18.81
C ARG A 10 -3.81 -22.68 -19.56
N VAL A 11 -5.12 -22.88 -19.42
CA VAL A 11 -5.90 -23.64 -20.41
C VAL A 11 -6.34 -22.65 -21.48
N ASN A 12 -5.77 -22.77 -22.68
CA ASN A 12 -6.17 -22.02 -23.87
C ASN A 12 -7.63 -22.36 -24.22
N GLY A 13 -8.53 -21.38 -24.08
CA GLY A 13 -9.89 -21.45 -24.63
C GLY A 13 -9.90 -20.93 -26.06
N SER A 14 -10.08 -21.82 -27.04
CA SER A 14 -10.45 -21.43 -28.41
C SER A 14 -11.96 -21.16 -28.48
N ARG A 15 -12.32 -20.08 -29.18
CA ARG A 15 -13.68 -19.60 -29.45
C ARG A 15 -14.46 -20.62 -30.29
N ASN A 16 -15.73 -20.85 -29.93
CA ASN A 16 -16.92 -20.88 -30.81
C ASN A 16 -18.18 -21.10 -29.94
N GLY A 17 -19.21 -20.26 -30.09
CA GLY A 17 -20.57 -20.53 -29.56
C GLY A 17 -21.50 -21.07 -30.64
N PRO A 18 -22.84 -21.06 -30.45
CA PRO A 18 -23.63 -21.36 -29.25
C PRO A 18 -24.67 -22.49 -29.54
N SER A 19 -25.27 -23.11 -28.51
CA SER A 19 -26.69 -23.53 -28.51
C SER A 19 -27.14 -24.08 -27.14
N LEU A 20 -28.31 -23.62 -26.69
CA LEU A 20 -29.03 -24.09 -25.51
C LEU A 20 -29.65 -25.48 -25.79
N PRO A 21 -29.84 -26.30 -24.75
CA PRO A 21 -31.16 -26.89 -24.61
C PRO A 21 -31.76 -26.82 -23.20
N VAL A 22 -33.07 -26.65 -23.27
CA VAL A 22 -34.17 -26.75 -22.31
C VAL A 22 -33.95 -27.71 -21.12
N LEU A 23 -34.37 -27.25 -19.93
CA LEU A 23 -34.50 -27.99 -18.67
C LEU A 23 -35.62 -29.03 -18.71
N PRO A 24 -35.50 -30.13 -17.95
CA PRO A 24 -36.62 -30.66 -17.18
C PRO A 24 -36.41 -30.43 -15.68
N SER A 25 -37.46 -29.95 -15.05
CA SER A 25 -37.58 -29.74 -13.61
C SER A 25 -37.53 -31.06 -12.85
N GLY A 26 -36.78 -31.08 -11.74
CA GLY A 26 -36.88 -32.09 -10.69
C GLY A 26 -35.58 -32.84 -10.43
N SER A 27 -34.71 -32.29 -9.58
CA SER A 27 -33.91 -33.08 -8.63
C SER A 27 -33.20 -32.15 -7.65
N VAL A 28 -33.07 -32.66 -6.42
CA VAL A 28 -32.35 -32.08 -5.27
C VAL A 28 -31.06 -31.40 -5.72
N GLY A 29 -30.88 -30.13 -5.37
CA GLY A 29 -29.77 -29.31 -5.85
C GLY A 29 -28.41 -29.99 -5.69
N PRO A 30 -27.49 -29.86 -6.67
CA PRO A 30 -26.20 -30.53 -6.63
C PRO A 30 -25.43 -30.06 -5.39
N SER A 31 -24.95 -31.02 -4.60
CA SER A 31 -23.99 -30.76 -3.52
C SER A 31 -22.87 -29.87 -4.08
N GLN A 32 -22.67 -28.69 -3.50
CA GLN A 32 -21.61 -27.80 -3.94
C GLN A 32 -20.27 -28.56 -3.93
N PRO A 33 -19.48 -28.52 -5.02
CA PRO A 33 -18.21 -29.21 -5.04
C PRO A 33 -17.30 -28.63 -3.95
N MET A 34 -16.75 -29.51 -3.11
CA MET A 34 -15.89 -29.16 -1.98
C MET A 34 -14.43 -29.41 -2.35
N ILE A 35 -13.53 -28.53 -1.91
CA ILE A 35 -12.09 -28.65 -2.06
C ILE A 35 -11.45 -28.94 -0.70
N ALA A 36 -10.54 -29.92 -0.68
CA ALA A 36 -9.72 -30.22 0.48
C ALA A 36 -8.48 -29.32 0.51
N VAL A 37 -8.33 -28.55 1.58
CA VAL A 37 -7.13 -27.77 1.88
C VAL A 37 -6.46 -28.41 3.07
N TRP A 38 -5.17 -28.74 2.91
CA TRP A 38 -4.36 -29.24 3.99
C TRP A 38 -3.64 -28.07 4.65
N GLU A 39 -3.61 -28.07 5.98
CA GLU A 39 -3.01 -27.00 6.78
C GLU A 39 -2.06 -27.59 7.82
N TRP A 40 -1.01 -26.85 8.18
CA TRP A 40 -0.08 -27.18 9.24
C TRP A 40 -0.07 -26.09 10.32
N GLN A 41 0.19 -26.46 11.56
CA GLN A 41 0.19 -25.53 12.68
C GLN A 41 1.61 -24.97 12.93
N ASP A 42 1.72 -23.64 12.91
CA ASP A 42 2.96 -22.94 13.24
C ASP A 42 3.23 -22.90 14.76
N ASP A 43 4.41 -22.41 15.15
CA ASP A 43 4.83 -22.34 16.56
C ASP A 43 3.97 -21.39 17.39
N GLN A 44 3.28 -20.46 16.73
CA GLN A 44 2.37 -19.51 17.36
C GLN A 44 0.93 -20.05 17.43
N GLY A 45 0.70 -21.27 16.92
CA GLY A 45 -0.58 -21.95 16.97
C GLY A 45 -1.52 -21.65 15.81
N TYR A 46 -1.12 -20.83 14.83
CA TYR A 46 -1.91 -20.52 13.64
C TYR A 46 -1.82 -21.65 12.62
N TRP A 47 -2.90 -21.82 11.85
CA TRP A 47 -2.99 -22.83 10.81
C TRP A 47 -2.65 -22.24 9.45
N ARG A 48 -1.53 -22.70 8.87
CA ARG A 48 -1.01 -22.23 7.60
C ARG A 48 -1.39 -23.20 6.48
N PRO A 49 -1.96 -22.72 5.37
CA PRO A 49 -2.29 -23.60 4.26
C PRO A 49 -1.02 -24.11 3.59
N TYR A 50 -1.03 -25.38 3.20
CA TYR A 50 -0.12 -25.85 2.16
C TYR A 50 -0.54 -25.28 0.81
N SER A 51 0.43 -25.16 -0.11
CA SER A 51 0.14 -24.77 -1.49
C SER A 51 -0.92 -25.70 -2.12
N GLY A 52 -1.63 -25.21 -3.14
CA GLY A 52 -2.66 -26.00 -3.82
C GLY A 52 -2.11 -27.31 -4.40
N GLN A 53 -0.87 -27.28 -4.91
CA GLN A 53 -0.16 -28.45 -5.42
C GLN A 53 0.11 -29.49 -4.33
N VAL A 54 0.66 -29.05 -3.19
CA VAL A 54 0.97 -29.94 -2.06
C VAL A 54 -0.32 -30.51 -1.46
N SER A 55 -1.36 -29.70 -1.30
CA SER A 55 -2.67 -30.15 -0.83
C SER A 55 -3.28 -31.21 -1.77
N ALA A 56 -3.23 -31.00 -3.08
CA ALA A 56 -3.72 -31.96 -4.07
C ALA A 56 -2.91 -33.27 -4.07
N TYR A 57 -1.59 -33.18 -3.87
CA TYR A 57 -0.71 -34.33 -3.75
C TYR A 57 -1.04 -35.16 -2.50
N ILE A 58 -1.18 -34.52 -1.34
CA ILE A 58 -1.59 -35.20 -0.10
C ILE A 58 -2.94 -35.87 -0.29
N GLU A 59 -3.91 -35.17 -0.88
CA GLU A 59 -5.25 -35.72 -1.12
C GLU A 59 -5.24 -36.94 -2.05
N ARG A 60 -4.38 -36.94 -3.09
CA ARG A 60 -4.20 -38.09 -3.99
C ARG A 60 -3.61 -39.29 -3.26
N CYS A 61 -2.63 -39.07 -2.39
CA CYS A 61 -2.03 -40.13 -1.57
C CYS A 61 -3.04 -40.73 -0.58
N VAL A 62 -3.87 -39.89 0.03
CA VAL A 62 -4.91 -40.33 0.98
C VAL A 62 -6.05 -41.06 0.27
N SER A 63 -6.51 -40.57 -0.89
CA SER A 63 -7.62 -41.16 -1.65
C SER A 63 -7.30 -42.54 -2.24
N ARG A 64 -6.02 -42.80 -2.58
CA ARG A 64 -5.56 -44.11 -3.05
C ARG A 64 -5.62 -45.21 -1.98
N ARG A 65 -5.93 -44.86 -0.73
CA ARG A 65 -5.98 -45.75 0.43
C ARG A 65 -7.40 -46.22 0.80
N GLY A 66 -8.38 -46.08 -0.11
CA GLY A 66 -9.80 -46.30 0.15
C GLY A 66 -10.17 -47.68 0.74
N PRO A 67 -11.38 -47.86 1.31
CA PRO A 67 -11.72 -48.93 2.26
C PRO A 67 -11.72 -50.37 1.70
N ARG A 68 -11.52 -50.56 0.40
CA ARG A 68 -11.63 -51.86 -0.30
C ARG A 68 -10.59 -52.00 -1.40
N GLY A 69 -9.33 -52.13 -1.02
CA GLY A 69 -8.23 -52.48 -1.93
C GLY A 69 -7.07 -53.05 -1.15
N GLY A 70 -6.96 -54.38 -1.15
CA GLY A 70 -5.97 -55.12 -0.38
C GLY A 70 -4.53 -54.97 -0.90
N GLY A 71 -3.59 -55.32 -0.02
CA GLY A 71 -2.29 -55.87 -0.41
C GLY A 71 -1.30 -54.89 -1.02
N GLY A 72 -0.86 -53.91 -0.25
CA GLY A 72 0.36 -53.17 -0.57
C GLY A 72 0.79 -52.34 0.63
N ALA A 73 2.02 -52.51 1.10
CA ALA A 73 2.64 -51.73 2.16
C ALA A 73 2.82 -50.26 1.70
N GLY A 74 1.71 -49.51 1.63
CA GLY A 74 1.75 -48.08 1.41
C GLY A 74 2.25 -47.42 2.69
N SER A 75 3.42 -46.77 2.62
CA SER A 75 3.97 -45.97 3.71
C SER A 75 2.88 -45.12 4.36
N THR A 76 2.73 -45.24 5.68
CA THR A 76 1.82 -44.41 6.49
C THR A 76 2.18 -42.93 6.47
N SER A 77 3.37 -42.63 5.94
CA SER A 77 3.97 -41.31 5.86
C SER A 77 4.07 -40.83 4.41
N ILE A 78 3.73 -39.57 4.18
CA ILE A 78 3.81 -38.88 2.89
C ILE A 78 5.01 -37.93 2.90
N CYS A 79 5.96 -38.12 1.99
CA CYS A 79 7.09 -37.19 1.81
C CYS A 79 6.65 -35.97 1.00
N LEU A 80 6.74 -34.77 1.58
CA LEU A 80 6.34 -33.53 0.91
C LEU A 80 7.33 -33.11 -0.20
N GLY A 81 8.59 -33.52 -0.08
CA GLY A 81 9.63 -33.35 -1.11
C GLY A 81 9.27 -33.83 -2.51
N GLN A 82 8.37 -34.81 -2.61
CA GLN A 82 7.92 -35.36 -3.89
C GLN A 82 7.01 -34.40 -4.66
N SER A 83 6.34 -33.48 -3.96
CA SER A 83 5.54 -32.42 -4.56
C SER A 83 6.31 -31.11 -4.66
N ASP A 84 7.08 -30.76 -3.63
CA ASP A 84 7.84 -29.52 -3.56
C ASP A 84 9.23 -29.82 -2.96
N PRO A 85 10.32 -29.67 -3.74
CA PRO A 85 11.68 -29.93 -3.26
C PRO A 85 12.09 -29.13 -2.02
N SER A 86 11.53 -27.92 -1.81
CA SER A 86 11.80 -27.10 -0.62
C SER A 86 11.26 -27.75 0.67
N LEU A 87 10.26 -28.62 0.52
CA LEU A 87 9.66 -29.39 1.61
C LEU A 87 10.25 -30.81 1.73
N SER A 88 11.39 -31.08 1.10
CA SER A 88 12.09 -32.37 1.15
C SER A 88 12.35 -32.94 2.56
N PRO A 89 12.68 -32.16 3.60
CA PRO A 89 12.91 -32.74 4.93
C PRO A 89 11.61 -33.08 5.68
N TYR A 90 10.43 -32.80 5.13
CA TYR A 90 9.16 -32.96 5.82
C TYR A 90 8.41 -34.21 5.37
N LEU A 91 7.96 -35.00 6.35
CA LEU A 91 6.98 -36.07 6.16
C LEU A 91 5.71 -35.80 6.94
N ILE A 92 4.57 -36.18 6.39
CA ILE A 92 3.29 -36.21 7.12
C ILE A 92 2.94 -37.65 7.44
N ASP A 93 2.84 -37.96 8.73
CA ASP A 93 2.21 -39.20 9.18
C ASP A 93 0.68 -39.02 9.18
N ILE A 94 0.01 -39.76 8.30
CA ILE A 94 -1.43 -39.60 8.06
C ILE A 94 -2.28 -40.10 9.23
N PRO A 95 -2.00 -41.25 9.87
CA PRO A 95 -2.76 -41.71 11.03
C PRO A 95 -2.75 -40.73 12.21
N SER A 96 -1.60 -40.13 12.53
CA SER A 96 -1.47 -39.19 13.64
C SER A 96 -1.76 -37.73 13.27
N LEU A 97 -1.89 -37.43 11.96
CA LEU A 97 -1.99 -36.09 11.41
C LEU A 97 -0.89 -35.16 11.96
N LYS A 98 0.35 -35.65 11.90
CA LYS A 98 1.55 -34.92 12.32
C LYS A 98 2.52 -34.79 11.15
N GLN A 99 3.05 -33.58 10.97
CA GLN A 99 4.20 -33.33 10.13
C GLN A 99 5.46 -33.49 10.98
N PHE A 100 6.42 -34.28 10.52
CA PHE A 100 7.72 -34.49 11.13
C PHE A 100 8.81 -33.95 10.21
N ARG A 101 9.73 -33.18 10.77
CA ARG A 101 10.93 -32.69 10.07
C ARG A 101 12.10 -33.61 10.40
N GLN A 102 12.64 -34.30 9.40
CA GLN A 102 13.59 -35.41 9.60
C GLN A 102 14.95 -35.01 10.17
N ASP A 103 15.39 -33.78 9.94
CA ASP A 103 16.71 -33.29 10.34
C ASP A 103 16.77 -32.82 11.81
N THR A 104 15.68 -32.25 12.30
CA THR A 104 15.58 -31.56 13.59
C THR A 104 14.67 -32.28 14.56
N GLY A 105 13.89 -33.26 14.08
CA GLY A 105 12.92 -33.99 14.89
C GLY A 105 11.68 -33.17 15.27
N THR A 106 11.53 -31.96 14.74
CA THR A 106 10.40 -31.07 15.07
C THR A 106 9.11 -31.64 14.50
N THR A 107 8.05 -31.62 15.32
CA THR A 107 6.75 -32.18 14.95
C THR A 107 5.67 -31.09 15.01
N ARG A 108 4.90 -30.94 13.94
CA ARG A 108 3.80 -29.98 13.82
C ARG A 108 2.48 -30.69 13.60
N SER A 109 1.38 -30.12 14.09
CA SER A 109 0.05 -30.65 13.81
C SER A 109 -0.35 -30.36 12.37
N VAL A 110 -1.04 -31.30 11.74
CA VAL A 110 -1.61 -31.17 10.40
C VAL A 110 -3.10 -31.39 10.49
N ARG A 111 -3.87 -30.74 9.62
CA ARG A 111 -5.30 -31.01 9.49
C ARG A 111 -5.75 -30.94 8.04
N ARG A 112 -6.87 -31.61 7.78
CA ARG A 112 -7.59 -31.55 6.52
C ARG A 112 -8.88 -30.76 6.73
N SER A 113 -9.04 -29.68 5.98
CA SER A 113 -10.21 -28.79 6.03
C SER A 113 -10.93 -28.81 4.68
N LEU A 114 -12.27 -28.75 4.70
CA LEU A 114 -13.10 -28.73 3.49
C LEU A 114 -13.73 -27.35 3.32
N PHE A 115 -13.60 -26.80 2.12
CA PHE A 115 -14.17 -25.50 1.75
C PHE A 115 -14.97 -25.63 0.44
N ALA A 116 -16.01 -24.81 0.28
CA ALA A 116 -16.77 -24.81 -0.98
C ALA A 116 -15.89 -24.27 -2.13
N GLN A 117 -15.97 -24.89 -3.30
CA GLN A 117 -15.20 -24.47 -4.47
C GLN A 117 -15.54 -23.03 -4.92
N SER A 118 -16.73 -22.53 -4.57
CA SER A 118 -17.14 -21.14 -4.82
C SER A 118 -16.47 -20.12 -3.90
N SER A 119 -15.79 -20.52 -2.83
CA SER A 119 -15.26 -19.62 -1.79
C SER A 119 -13.96 -18.89 -2.17
N GLY A 120 -13.70 -18.58 -3.45
CA GLY A 120 -12.44 -17.93 -3.88
C GLY A 120 -11.20 -18.84 -3.85
N LEU A 121 -11.22 -19.95 -3.08
CA LEU A 121 -10.17 -20.98 -3.04
C LEU A 121 -10.20 -21.94 -4.23
N GLY A 122 -11.28 -21.95 -5.01
CA GLY A 122 -11.40 -22.78 -6.22
C GLY A 122 -10.31 -22.54 -7.26
N SER A 123 -9.63 -21.38 -7.18
CA SER A 123 -8.52 -20.97 -8.03
C SER A 123 -7.13 -21.28 -7.45
N GLY A 124 -7.04 -21.76 -6.20
CA GLY A 124 -5.75 -21.97 -5.52
C GLY A 124 -5.04 -20.67 -5.09
N VAL A 125 -5.78 -19.57 -5.00
CA VAL A 125 -5.28 -18.25 -4.58
C VAL A 125 -5.20 -18.16 -3.06
N TYR A 126 -4.04 -17.77 -2.56
CA TYR A 126 -3.85 -17.39 -1.16
C TYR A 126 -3.39 -15.93 -1.09
N TRP A 127 -3.88 -15.24 -0.07
CA TRP A 127 -3.40 -13.92 0.28
C TRP A 127 -2.23 -14.06 1.24
N GLU A 128 -1.16 -13.33 0.97
CA GLU A 128 0.06 -13.34 1.78
C GLU A 128 0.34 -11.94 2.33
N TRP A 129 1.14 -11.85 3.38
CA TRP A 129 1.65 -10.60 3.92
C TRP A 129 3.16 -10.68 4.10
N VAL A 130 3.85 -9.57 3.86
CA VAL A 130 5.30 -9.46 4.11
C VAL A 130 5.55 -9.34 5.60
N ASN A 131 6.39 -10.21 6.15
CA ASN A 131 6.86 -10.20 7.52
C ASN A 131 8.01 -9.19 7.75
N ASP A 132 8.48 -9.05 8.98
CA ASP A 132 9.53 -8.07 9.33
C ASP A 132 10.89 -8.37 8.71
N GLU A 133 11.12 -9.61 8.29
CA GLU A 133 12.34 -10.08 7.64
C GLU A 133 12.26 -9.98 6.10
N GLY A 134 11.17 -9.41 5.56
CA GLY A 134 10.93 -9.30 4.13
C GLY A 134 10.42 -10.58 3.47
N GLY A 135 10.18 -11.65 4.24
CA GLY A 135 9.59 -12.90 3.77
C GLY A 135 8.06 -12.83 3.63
N TRP A 136 7.51 -13.59 2.68
CA TRP A 136 6.07 -13.68 2.49
C TRP A 136 5.47 -14.77 3.38
N THR A 137 4.43 -14.41 4.13
CA THR A 137 3.72 -15.32 5.04
C THR A 137 2.25 -15.40 4.62
N PRO A 138 1.70 -16.60 4.37
CA PRO A 138 0.30 -16.74 4.01
C PRO A 138 -0.63 -16.48 5.20
N TYR A 139 -1.74 -15.80 4.94
CA TYR A 139 -2.87 -15.75 5.87
C TYR A 139 -3.53 -17.14 5.97
N GLU A 140 -4.28 -17.39 7.05
CA GLU A 140 -5.06 -18.61 7.15
C GLU A 140 -6.09 -18.69 6.02
N THR A 141 -6.52 -19.91 5.71
CA THR A 141 -7.44 -20.17 4.61
C THR A 141 -8.73 -19.34 4.71
N ARG A 142 -9.31 -19.18 5.90
CA ARG A 142 -10.54 -18.39 6.10
C ARG A 142 -10.32 -16.89 5.86
N THR A 143 -9.20 -16.36 6.33
CA THR A 143 -8.79 -14.97 6.12
C THR A 143 -8.54 -14.70 4.64
N SER A 144 -7.89 -15.63 3.94
CA SER A 144 -7.69 -15.55 2.48
C SER A 144 -9.01 -15.56 1.71
N ILE A 145 -9.99 -16.39 2.09
CA ILE A 145 -11.33 -16.40 1.49
C ILE A 145 -12.00 -15.03 1.61
N LEU A 146 -11.96 -14.44 2.81
CA LEU A 146 -12.55 -13.13 3.07
C LEU A 146 -11.93 -12.06 2.15
N LEU A 147 -10.59 -12.00 2.12
CA LEU A 147 -9.86 -11.03 1.31
C LEU A 147 -10.16 -11.18 -0.17
N GLU A 148 -10.18 -12.41 -0.68
CA GLU A 148 -10.50 -12.68 -2.08
C GLU A 148 -11.92 -12.28 -2.45
N HIS A 149 -12.90 -12.62 -1.60
CA HIS A 149 -14.29 -12.22 -1.82
C HIS A 149 -14.46 -10.70 -1.81
N SER A 150 -13.86 -10.00 -0.83
CA SER A 150 -13.88 -8.55 -0.75
C SER A 150 -13.21 -7.88 -1.95
N TYR A 151 -12.11 -8.46 -2.44
CA TYR A 151 -11.40 -7.98 -3.63
C TYR A 151 -12.24 -8.15 -4.90
N GLN A 152 -12.83 -9.33 -5.11
CA GLN A 152 -13.71 -9.61 -6.26
C GLN A 152 -14.97 -8.73 -6.24
N ALA A 153 -15.50 -8.44 -5.04
CA ALA A 153 -16.60 -7.51 -4.84
C ALA A 153 -16.21 -6.03 -5.01
N ARG A 154 -14.94 -5.72 -5.32
CA ARG A 154 -14.39 -4.37 -5.47
C ARG A 154 -14.62 -3.49 -4.23
N GLN A 155 -14.55 -4.07 -3.05
CA GLN A 155 -14.56 -3.31 -1.81
C GLN A 155 -13.25 -2.52 -1.67
N GLY A 156 -13.30 -1.30 -1.11
CA GLY A 156 -12.10 -0.49 -0.93
C GLY A 156 -11.17 -1.02 0.16
N THR A 157 -11.74 -1.60 1.23
CA THR A 157 -10.99 -2.15 2.36
C THR A 157 -11.66 -3.43 2.88
N ALA A 158 -10.87 -4.30 3.54
CA ALA A 158 -11.34 -5.49 4.25
C ALA A 158 -10.82 -5.49 5.69
N ASP A 159 -11.71 -5.66 6.67
CA ASP A 159 -11.36 -5.71 8.10
C ASP A 159 -11.02 -7.14 8.52
N LEU A 160 -9.82 -7.34 9.06
CA LEU A 160 -9.36 -8.64 9.56
C LEU A 160 -9.70 -8.84 11.05
N GLY A 161 -10.28 -7.84 11.73
CA GLY A 161 -10.73 -7.91 13.12
C GLY A 161 -11.54 -9.17 13.48
N PRO A 162 -12.55 -9.56 12.69
CA PRO A 162 -13.33 -10.77 12.95
C PRO A 162 -12.51 -12.08 12.92
N HIS A 163 -11.30 -12.04 12.36
CA HIS A 163 -10.39 -13.18 12.26
C HIS A 163 -9.27 -13.12 13.31
N GLY A 164 -9.36 -12.21 14.29
CA GLY A 164 -8.40 -12.08 15.39
C GLY A 164 -7.22 -11.14 15.09
N TYR A 165 -7.24 -10.46 13.95
CA TYR A 165 -6.16 -9.56 13.51
C TYR A 165 -6.50 -8.10 13.76
N ASN A 166 -5.58 -7.34 14.36
CA ASN A 166 -5.75 -5.89 14.54
C ASN A 166 -5.35 -5.10 13.28
N TYR A 167 -5.76 -5.58 12.11
CA TYR A 167 -5.37 -5.03 10.81
C TYR A 167 -6.57 -4.88 9.88
N ILE A 168 -6.52 -3.88 9.00
CA ILE A 168 -7.34 -3.77 7.81
C ILE A 168 -6.44 -3.94 6.58
N VAL A 169 -6.96 -4.51 5.51
CA VAL A 169 -6.28 -4.53 4.21
C VAL A 169 -6.96 -3.52 3.32
N ASP A 170 -6.20 -2.52 2.85
CA ASP A 170 -6.61 -1.65 1.76
C ASP A 170 -6.46 -2.44 0.46
N LEU A 171 -7.61 -2.80 -0.14
CA LEU A 171 -7.68 -3.62 -1.34
C LEU A 171 -7.43 -2.79 -2.61
N THR A 172 -7.45 -1.46 -2.50
CA THR A 172 -7.10 -0.54 -3.60
C THR A 172 -5.59 -0.45 -3.73
N SER A 173 -4.88 -0.32 -2.60
CA SER A 173 -3.41 -0.20 -2.56
C SER A 173 -2.68 -1.50 -2.23
N LEU A 174 -3.40 -2.61 -2.01
CA LEU A 174 -2.87 -3.92 -1.62
C LEU A 174 -1.95 -3.84 -0.41
N ALA A 175 -2.36 -3.06 0.60
CA ALA A 175 -1.58 -2.75 1.79
C ALA A 175 -2.28 -3.17 3.07
N GLN A 176 -1.56 -3.85 3.96
CA GLN A 176 -2.01 -4.10 5.33
C GLN A 176 -1.76 -2.85 6.18
N VAL A 177 -2.77 -2.44 6.94
CA VAL A 177 -2.75 -1.28 7.82
C VAL A 177 -3.16 -1.71 9.23
N ASN A 178 -2.37 -1.38 10.22
CA ASN A 178 -2.69 -1.64 11.63
C ASN A 178 -3.84 -0.74 12.10
N LYS A 179 -4.86 -1.30 12.77
CA LYS A 179 -6.06 -0.57 13.22
C LYS A 179 -5.82 0.39 14.38
N SER A 180 -4.89 0.09 15.29
CA SER A 180 -4.62 0.94 16.44
C SER A 180 -3.62 2.05 16.13
N THR A 181 -2.63 1.78 15.28
CA THR A 181 -1.56 2.75 14.99
C THR A 181 -1.67 3.42 13.62
N GLY A 182 -2.49 2.87 12.71
CA GLY A 182 -2.54 3.27 11.30
C GLY A 182 -1.28 2.91 10.51
N PHE A 183 -0.37 2.11 11.10
CA PHE A 183 0.91 1.75 10.50
C PHE A 183 0.72 0.90 9.24
N ARG A 184 1.42 1.27 8.17
CA ARG A 184 1.49 0.58 6.88
C ARG A 184 2.96 0.33 6.55
N ARG A 185 3.31 -0.85 6.04
CA ARG A 185 4.64 -1.05 5.43
C ARG A 185 4.67 -0.21 4.15
N GLN A 186 5.29 0.97 4.21
CA GLN A 186 5.42 1.91 3.10
C GLN A 186 6.86 2.01 2.65
N ASP A 187 7.04 2.20 1.33
CA ASP A 187 8.30 2.65 0.77
C ASP A 187 8.40 4.16 0.94
N CYS A 188 9.60 4.64 1.28
CA CYS A 188 9.90 6.06 1.27
C CYS A 188 9.88 6.54 -0.19
N ILE A 189 8.91 7.36 -0.58
CA ILE A 189 8.77 7.80 -1.98
C ILE A 189 9.89 8.74 -2.47
N ILE A 190 10.84 9.10 -1.61
CA ILE A 190 12.00 9.93 -1.97
C ILE A 190 13.16 9.03 -2.43
N CYS A 191 13.57 8.07 -1.60
CA CYS A 191 14.66 7.16 -1.92
C CYS A 191 14.22 5.84 -2.54
N MET A 192 12.92 5.55 -2.54
CA MET A 192 12.30 4.31 -2.98
C MET A 192 12.69 3.06 -2.17
N ASP A 193 13.34 3.23 -1.02
CA ASP A 193 13.63 2.15 -0.08
C ASP A 193 12.48 1.92 0.91
N GLN A 194 12.38 0.72 1.47
CA GLN A 194 11.42 0.41 2.52
C GLN A 194 11.70 1.27 3.76
N LEU A 195 10.65 1.80 4.41
CA LEU A 195 10.80 2.57 5.65
C LEU A 195 11.36 1.77 6.85
N SER A 196 11.43 0.44 6.73
CA SER A 196 12.06 -0.45 7.70
C SER A 196 13.57 -0.62 7.48
N SER A 197 14.08 -0.16 6.34
CA SER A 197 15.49 -0.25 5.97
C SER A 197 16.16 1.12 6.11
N PRO A 198 17.49 1.19 6.26
CA PRO A 198 18.22 2.44 6.24
C PRO A 198 17.96 3.25 4.96
N SER A 199 17.84 4.58 5.10
CA SER A 199 17.83 5.50 3.96
C SER A 199 19.14 5.41 3.16
N SER A 200 19.04 5.32 1.83
CA SER A 200 20.20 5.41 0.92
C SER A 200 20.81 6.81 0.81
N TYR A 201 20.15 7.86 1.32
CA TYR A 201 20.78 9.18 1.48
C TYR A 201 21.73 9.19 2.68
N GLU A 202 22.96 9.68 2.46
CA GLU A 202 23.96 9.90 3.50
C GLU A 202 23.95 11.35 4.00
N THR A 203 24.20 11.55 5.30
CA THR A 203 24.49 12.87 5.85
C THR A 203 25.88 13.33 5.37
N SER A 204 25.95 14.47 4.68
CA SER A 204 27.22 15.09 4.30
C SER A 204 28.04 15.44 5.56
N PRO A 205 29.33 15.12 5.67
CA PRO A 205 30.13 15.37 6.88
C PRO A 205 30.47 16.85 7.17
N SER A 206 29.80 17.82 6.55
CA SER A 206 30.35 19.18 6.41
C SER A 206 29.46 20.32 6.95
N SER A 207 28.80 20.14 8.08
CA SER A 207 28.31 21.29 8.85
C SER A 207 29.04 21.35 10.18
N GLU A 208 29.90 22.35 10.31
CA GLU A 208 30.68 22.68 11.52
C GLU A 208 29.81 23.13 12.71
N ASP A 209 28.48 23.08 12.58
CA ASP A 209 27.54 23.40 13.63
C ASP A 209 26.87 22.11 14.13
N GLY A 210 27.01 21.83 15.42
CA GLY A 210 26.63 20.61 16.16
C GLY A 210 25.17 20.13 16.08
N VAL A 211 24.63 19.96 14.89
CA VAL A 211 23.33 19.33 14.62
C VAL A 211 23.48 17.82 14.79
N GLN A 212 22.69 17.24 15.69
CA GLN A 212 22.64 15.78 15.89
C GLN A 212 22.53 15.05 14.54
N SER A 213 23.42 14.09 14.31
CA SER A 213 23.35 13.22 13.15
C SER A 213 22.03 12.46 13.17
N VAL A 214 21.18 12.72 12.19
CA VAL A 214 19.96 11.94 11.97
C VAL A 214 20.38 10.54 11.53
N LEU A 215 19.97 9.51 12.28
CA LEU A 215 20.30 8.13 11.93
C LEU A 215 19.57 7.72 10.64
N PRO A 216 20.20 6.94 9.73
CA PRO A 216 19.60 6.51 8.47
C PRO A 216 18.25 5.79 8.59
N ASP A 217 18.04 5.08 9.70
CA ASP A 217 16.83 4.29 9.96
C ASP A 217 15.70 5.14 10.57
N THR A 218 15.94 6.44 10.79
CA THR A 218 14.96 7.33 11.42
C THR A 218 13.85 7.64 10.42
N VAL A 219 12.61 7.34 10.79
CA VAL A 219 11.40 7.67 10.01
C VAL A 219 10.67 8.86 10.63
N GLY A 220 10.38 9.87 9.82
CA GLY A 220 9.54 11.02 10.15
C GLY A 220 8.12 10.86 9.65
N LYS A 221 7.16 11.45 10.38
CA LYS A 221 5.75 11.55 9.99
C LYS A 221 5.33 13.01 9.90
N PHE A 222 4.73 13.37 8.78
CA PHE A 222 4.08 14.67 8.61
C PHE A 222 2.81 14.74 9.47
N ILE A 223 2.76 15.64 10.46
CA ILE A 223 1.71 15.64 11.49
C ILE A 223 0.29 15.84 10.92
N THR A 224 0.12 16.75 9.96
CA THR A 224 -1.22 17.10 9.42
C THR A 224 -1.76 16.09 8.41
N CYS A 225 -0.93 15.58 7.48
CA CYS A 225 -1.36 14.68 6.42
C CYS A 225 -1.04 13.21 6.69
N GLY A 226 -0.21 12.90 7.70
CA GLY A 226 0.09 11.56 8.16
C GLY A 226 1.08 10.76 7.31
N HIS A 227 1.59 11.30 6.19
CA HIS A 227 2.57 10.62 5.34
C HIS A 227 3.91 10.44 6.06
N THR A 228 4.53 9.27 5.89
CA THR A 228 5.80 8.88 6.53
C THR A 228 6.92 8.75 5.51
N LEU A 229 8.10 9.27 5.83
CA LEU A 229 9.31 9.23 5.00
C LEU A 229 10.55 9.09 5.90
N HIS A 230 11.67 8.60 5.37
CA HIS A 230 12.94 8.69 6.10
C HIS A 230 13.26 10.15 6.42
N MET A 231 13.73 10.40 7.64
CA MET A 231 14.07 11.74 8.10
C MET A 231 15.24 12.32 7.30
N LEU A 232 16.23 11.50 6.94
CA LEU A 232 17.31 11.90 6.02
C LEU A 232 16.79 12.28 4.64
N CYS A 233 15.81 11.56 4.11
CA CYS A 233 15.18 11.90 2.85
C CYS A 233 14.39 13.23 2.94
N MET A 234 13.68 13.46 4.03
CA MET A 234 12.98 14.74 4.27
C MET A 234 13.98 15.90 4.36
N LEU A 235 15.11 15.69 5.04
CA LEU A 235 16.19 16.68 5.15
C LEU A 235 16.85 16.95 3.79
N ALA A 236 17.15 15.91 3.02
CA ALA A 236 17.69 16.04 1.67
C ALA A 236 16.72 16.80 0.75
N MET A 237 15.41 16.51 0.84
CA MET A 237 14.38 17.22 0.09
C MET A 237 14.33 18.71 0.48
N TYR A 238 14.39 19.03 1.77
CA TYR A 238 14.45 20.41 2.24
C TYR A 238 15.71 21.13 1.76
N ASN A 239 16.87 20.48 1.88
CA ASN A 239 18.16 21.05 1.54
C ASN A 239 18.35 21.30 0.04
N ASN A 240 17.66 20.56 -0.82
CA ASN A 240 17.62 20.79 -2.26
C ASN A 240 16.47 21.72 -2.69
N GLY A 241 15.63 22.16 -1.76
CA GLY A 241 14.52 23.08 -2.01
C GLY A 241 14.90 24.56 -1.90
N THR A 242 13.86 25.40 -1.82
CA THR A 242 13.98 26.86 -1.68
C THR A 242 14.51 27.31 -0.32
N LYS A 243 14.49 26.42 0.70
CA LYS A 243 14.89 26.70 2.09
C LYS A 243 14.21 27.94 2.67
N ASP A 244 12.96 28.18 2.27
CA ASP A 244 12.13 29.32 2.67
C ASP A 244 11.50 29.16 4.07
N GLY A 245 11.99 28.20 4.87
CA GLY A 245 11.44 27.83 6.16
C GLY A 245 10.21 26.93 6.09
N SER A 246 9.72 26.61 4.88
CA SER A 246 8.61 25.68 4.69
C SER A 246 9.06 24.32 4.15
N LEU A 247 8.27 23.30 4.47
CA LEU A 247 8.44 21.94 3.97
C LEU A 247 7.16 21.49 3.30
N GLN A 248 7.23 21.12 2.02
CA GLN A 248 6.09 20.60 1.29
C GLN A 248 6.09 19.07 1.30
N CYS A 249 4.98 18.46 1.70
CA CYS A 249 4.83 17.00 1.61
C CYS A 249 4.87 16.57 0.13
N PRO A 250 5.79 15.66 -0.27
CA PRO A 250 5.92 15.25 -1.65
C PRO A 250 4.70 14.45 -2.13
N SER A 251 4.00 13.75 -1.23
CA SER A 251 2.83 12.92 -1.52
C SER A 251 1.57 13.74 -1.82
N CYS A 252 1.21 14.69 -0.95
CA CYS A 252 -0.08 15.40 -1.02
C CYS A 252 0.02 16.93 -1.15
N LYS A 253 1.24 17.47 -1.21
CA LYS A 253 1.53 18.91 -1.40
C LYS A 253 1.13 19.83 -0.24
N THR A 254 0.65 19.29 0.88
CA THR A 254 0.46 20.04 2.13
C THR A 254 1.76 20.73 2.53
N ILE A 255 1.69 22.02 2.85
CA ILE A 255 2.82 22.84 3.26
C ILE A 255 2.86 22.90 4.79
N TYR A 256 4.05 22.70 5.34
CA TYR A 256 4.38 22.79 6.76
C TYR A 256 5.28 24.01 6.97
N GLY A 257 4.98 24.82 7.97
CA GLY A 257 5.60 26.15 8.11
C GLY A 257 4.96 27.17 7.16
N GLU A 258 5.57 28.35 7.10
CA GLU A 258 5.10 29.45 6.27
C GLU A 258 5.96 29.54 5.01
N LYS A 259 5.36 29.33 3.84
CA LYS A 259 6.08 29.42 2.57
C LYS A 259 6.22 30.87 2.16
N THR A 260 7.43 31.40 2.26
CA THR A 260 7.75 32.77 1.87
C THR A 260 8.48 32.82 0.52
N GLY A 261 8.36 33.93 -0.19
CA GLY A 261 9.10 34.20 -1.42
C GLY A 261 10.16 35.28 -1.21
N THR A 262 10.98 35.53 -2.22
CA THR A 262 12.03 36.56 -2.21
C THR A 262 11.55 37.86 -2.84
N GLN A 263 10.31 38.29 -2.55
CA GLN A 263 9.76 39.50 -3.14
C GLN A 263 10.55 40.74 -2.66
N PRO A 264 11.06 41.61 -3.56
CA PRO A 264 11.69 42.86 -3.16
C PRO A 264 10.71 43.82 -2.48
N LYS A 265 11.24 44.79 -1.73
CA LYS A 265 10.42 45.80 -1.04
C LYS A 265 9.55 46.59 -2.03
N GLY A 266 8.27 46.74 -1.72
CA GLY A 266 7.31 47.46 -2.56
C GLY A 266 6.05 47.85 -1.80
N LYS A 267 5.04 48.30 -2.54
CA LYS A 267 3.72 48.66 -2.03
C LYS A 267 2.63 47.89 -2.78
N MET A 268 1.57 47.54 -2.06
CA MET A 268 0.31 47.03 -2.59
C MET A 268 -0.79 47.97 -2.12
N GLU A 269 -1.49 48.60 -3.05
CA GLU A 269 -2.62 49.50 -2.76
C GLU A 269 -3.90 48.93 -3.36
N ILE A 270 -5.02 49.12 -2.68
CA ILE A 270 -6.31 48.51 -3.05
C ILE A 270 -7.38 49.60 -3.11
N TYR A 271 -8.13 49.63 -4.21
CA TYR A 271 -9.20 50.58 -4.46
C TYR A 271 -10.46 49.86 -4.94
N SER A 272 -11.63 50.41 -4.63
CA SER A 272 -12.92 49.93 -5.15
C SER A 272 -13.40 50.84 -6.27
N ILE A 273 -13.83 50.25 -7.38
CA ILE A 273 -14.32 50.94 -8.57
C ILE A 273 -15.76 50.48 -8.82
N ALA A 274 -16.66 51.43 -9.11
CA ALA A 274 -18.07 51.12 -9.36
C ALA A 274 -18.33 50.37 -10.68
N GLN A 275 -17.38 50.38 -11.61
CA GLN A 275 -17.49 49.72 -12.91
C GLN A 275 -17.38 48.20 -12.73
N SER A 276 -18.24 47.46 -13.43
CA SER A 276 -18.23 46.00 -13.45
C SER A 276 -17.23 45.44 -14.45
N LEU A 277 -16.59 44.32 -14.10
CA LEU A 277 -15.77 43.57 -15.05
C LEU A 277 -16.63 42.78 -16.04
N PRO A 278 -16.15 42.53 -17.28
CA PRO A 278 -16.78 41.59 -18.19
C PRO A 278 -16.98 40.22 -17.53
N GLY A 279 -18.21 39.70 -17.57
CA GLY A 279 -18.59 38.45 -16.90
C GLY A 279 -19.06 38.58 -15.44
N HIS A 280 -19.01 39.79 -14.86
CA HIS A 280 -19.46 40.09 -13.49
C HIS A 280 -20.29 41.39 -13.43
N PRO A 281 -21.44 41.47 -14.13
CA PRO A 281 -22.22 42.71 -14.28
C PRO A 281 -22.96 43.16 -13.00
N ASP A 282 -23.04 42.28 -12.00
CA ASP A 282 -23.79 42.44 -10.76
C ASP A 282 -22.96 42.98 -9.60
N CYS A 283 -21.66 43.21 -9.80
CA CYS A 283 -20.78 43.78 -8.79
C CYS A 283 -19.80 44.81 -9.36
N GLY A 284 -19.18 45.59 -8.46
CA GLY A 284 -18.09 46.50 -8.80
C GLY A 284 -16.77 45.76 -9.05
N THR A 285 -15.66 46.50 -9.06
CA THR A 285 -14.31 45.97 -9.27
C THR A 285 -13.39 46.39 -8.14
N ILE A 286 -12.61 45.46 -7.63
CA ILE A 286 -11.45 45.70 -6.77
C ILE A 286 -10.24 45.89 -7.68
N GLN A 287 -9.63 47.08 -7.65
CA GLN A 287 -8.37 47.36 -8.31
C GLN A 287 -7.23 47.22 -7.31
N ILE A 288 -6.22 46.44 -7.68
CA ILE A 288 -4.99 46.24 -6.91
C ILE A 288 -3.84 46.87 -7.70
N ILE A 289 -3.07 47.73 -7.05
CA ILE A 289 -1.91 48.40 -7.64
C ILE A 289 -0.66 47.93 -6.89
N TYR A 290 0.18 47.18 -7.59
CA TYR A 290 1.51 46.82 -7.09
C TYR A 290 2.54 47.83 -7.59
N SER A 291 3.42 48.28 -6.70
CA SER A 291 4.52 49.20 -7.01
C SER A 291 5.82 48.71 -6.38
N VAL A 292 6.80 48.35 -7.21
CA VAL A 292 8.13 47.90 -6.76
C VAL A 292 9.19 48.78 -7.43
N PRO A 293 9.97 49.58 -6.67
CA PRO A 293 11.06 50.38 -7.22
C PRO A 293 12.27 49.50 -7.60
N PRO A 294 13.15 49.95 -8.50
CA PRO A 294 14.48 49.35 -8.67
C PRO A 294 15.29 49.41 -7.37
N GLY A 295 16.24 48.49 -7.20
CA GLY A 295 17.05 48.43 -5.97
C GLY A 295 18.26 47.51 -6.08
N VAL A 296 18.81 47.14 -4.93
CA VAL A 296 19.95 46.22 -4.79
C VAL A 296 19.45 44.86 -4.29
N GLN A 297 19.94 43.78 -4.87
CA GLN A 297 19.62 42.40 -4.50
C GLN A 297 20.17 42.06 -3.10
N GLY A 298 19.30 41.52 -2.24
CA GLY A 298 19.68 40.99 -0.92
C GLY A 298 20.36 39.61 -1.00
N PRO A 299 20.84 39.05 0.14
CA PRO A 299 21.47 37.73 0.21
C PRO A 299 20.61 36.58 -0.32
N GLU A 300 19.30 36.71 -0.24
CA GLU A 300 18.30 35.74 -0.70
C GLU A 300 18.09 35.72 -2.22
N HIS A 301 18.63 36.70 -2.93
CA HIS A 301 18.47 36.86 -4.37
C HIS A 301 19.63 36.22 -5.16
N PRO A 302 19.47 35.91 -6.47
CA PRO A 302 20.47 35.18 -7.25
C PRO A 302 21.85 35.83 -7.33
N ASN A 303 21.94 37.16 -7.29
CA ASN A 303 23.22 37.90 -7.34
C ASN A 303 23.25 38.99 -6.25
N PRO A 304 23.55 38.64 -4.98
CA PRO A 304 23.56 39.60 -3.88
C PRO A 304 24.48 40.80 -4.16
N GLY A 305 24.03 42.00 -3.82
CA GLY A 305 24.75 43.25 -4.05
C GLY A 305 24.62 43.83 -5.47
N GLN A 306 24.11 43.07 -6.44
CA GLN A 306 23.86 43.59 -7.79
C GLN A 306 22.55 44.38 -7.87
N LEU A 307 22.50 45.35 -8.78
CA LEU A 307 21.26 46.09 -9.05
C LEU A 307 20.23 45.20 -9.75
N TYR A 308 18.96 45.41 -9.42
CA TYR A 308 17.82 44.89 -10.19
C TYR A 308 16.99 46.04 -10.74
N THR A 309 16.40 45.82 -11.92
CA THR A 309 15.51 46.80 -12.57
C THR A 309 14.06 46.33 -12.48
N CYS A 310 13.12 47.28 -12.42
CA CYS A 310 11.68 47.02 -12.32
C CYS A 310 10.98 47.62 -13.53
N ARG A 311 10.47 46.77 -14.43
CA ARG A 311 9.78 47.21 -15.66
C ARG A 311 8.27 47.11 -15.52
N GLY A 312 7.58 48.14 -15.99
CA GLY A 312 6.12 48.18 -16.08
C GLY A 312 5.41 48.31 -14.74
N PHE A 313 6.04 48.96 -13.76
CA PHE A 313 5.39 49.37 -12.52
C PHE A 313 4.92 50.84 -12.60
N PRO A 314 3.78 51.20 -11.98
CA PRO A 314 2.88 50.32 -11.22
C PRO A 314 2.14 49.31 -12.10
N ARG A 315 1.89 48.11 -11.56
CA ARG A 315 1.09 47.07 -12.22
C ARG A 315 -0.33 47.11 -11.68
N PHE A 316 -1.28 47.25 -12.58
CA PHE A 316 -2.71 47.30 -12.27
C PHE A 316 -3.33 45.91 -12.48
N CYS A 317 -4.04 45.42 -11.47
CA CYS A 317 -4.75 44.16 -11.48
C CYS A 317 -6.19 44.38 -11.01
N PHE A 318 -7.11 43.52 -11.44
CA PHE A 318 -8.54 43.70 -11.18
C PHE A 318 -9.18 42.38 -10.74
N LEU A 319 -10.05 42.44 -9.73
CA LEU A 319 -10.90 41.34 -9.28
C LEU A 319 -12.36 41.84 -9.23
N PRO A 320 -13.37 41.00 -9.47
CA PRO A 320 -14.75 41.39 -9.25
C PRO A 320 -15.02 41.58 -7.75
N ASP A 321 -15.75 42.62 -7.35
CA ASP A 321 -16.09 42.88 -5.95
C ASP A 321 -17.29 42.05 -5.48
N ASN A 322 -17.12 40.73 -5.53
CA ASN A 322 -18.05 39.74 -4.99
C ASN A 322 -17.34 38.88 -3.94
N ASP A 323 -18.07 37.95 -3.31
CA ASP A 323 -17.51 37.14 -2.20
C ASP A 323 -16.28 36.34 -2.60
N LYS A 324 -16.25 35.80 -3.83
CA LYS A 324 -15.10 35.04 -4.32
C LYS A 324 -13.91 35.97 -4.59
N GLY A 325 -14.14 37.13 -5.20
CA GLY A 325 -13.10 38.12 -5.45
C GLY A 325 -12.50 38.70 -4.17
N ARG A 326 -13.34 39.00 -3.17
CA ARG A 326 -12.89 39.41 -1.83
C ARG A 326 -12.07 38.31 -1.14
N LYS A 327 -12.48 37.04 -1.25
CA LYS A 327 -11.69 35.91 -0.74
C LYS A 327 -10.33 35.79 -1.42
N VAL A 328 -10.25 35.99 -2.74
CA VAL A 328 -8.97 36.02 -3.47
C VAL A 328 -8.11 37.20 -3.02
N LEU A 329 -8.69 38.38 -2.82
CA LEU A 329 -7.97 39.55 -2.31
C LEU A 329 -7.33 39.26 -0.95
N GLU A 330 -8.05 38.64 -0.01
CA GLU A 330 -7.50 38.28 1.30
C GLU A 330 -6.35 37.26 1.22
N LEU A 331 -6.30 36.43 0.18
CA LEU A 331 -5.19 35.50 -0.07
C LEU A 331 -4.00 36.15 -0.77
N LEU A 332 -4.17 37.32 -1.38
CA LEU A 332 -3.11 38.08 -2.07
C LEU A 332 -2.40 39.09 -1.18
N LYS A 333 -3.01 39.45 -0.04
CA LYS A 333 -2.43 40.32 0.99
C LYS A 333 -1.38 39.54 1.80
#